data_AF-A0A355UCJ8-F1
#
_entry.id   AF-A0A355UCJ8-F1
#
_cell.length_a   1.000
_cell.length_b   1.000
_cell.length_c   1.000
_cell.angle_alpha   90.00
_cell.angle_beta   90.00
_cell.angle_gamma   90.00
#
_symmetry.space_group_name_H-M   'P 1'
#
loop_
_entity.id
_entity.type
_entity.pdbx_description
1 polymer ?
#
loop_
_entity_poly.entity_id
_entity_poly.type
_entity_poly.pdbx_seq_one_letter_code
_entity_poly.pdbx_strand_id
1 'polypeptide(L)'
;SYLGQGAFLLNTQANHTSVFYSHVPDALLPYVIFIATLAAIIASQALITGVFTLVSEAIKLKLWTNLAIKYPATEKGQVYVPAINSLLFVGCLLVVAIFKRSADMEGAYGLAISIDMLMTSLLLFTLFFVGVKKKT
;
A
#
# COMPACT_ATOMS: atom_id res chain seq x y z
N SER A 1 19.37 -2.18 4.40
CA SER A 1 18.90 -1.67 5.70
C SER A 1 19.01 -0.17 5.78
N TYR A 2 18.07 0.49 6.46
CA TYR A 2 18.12 1.93 6.77
C TYR A 2 19.39 2.32 7.55
N LEU A 3 19.92 1.44 8.40
CA LEU A 3 21.22 1.63 9.07
C LEU A 3 22.39 1.80 8.09
N GLY A 4 22.38 1.07 6.96
CA GLY A 4 23.41 1.18 5.92
C GLY A 4 23.30 2.50 5.15
N GLN A 5 22.07 2.94 4.85
CA GLN A 5 21.83 4.26 4.24
C GLN A 5 22.19 5.40 5.19
N GLY A 6 21.93 5.24 6.49
CA GLY A 6 22.35 6.18 7.53
C GLY A 6 23.88 6.29 7.64
N ALA A 7 24.60 5.17 7.65
CA ALA A 7 26.07 5.17 7.65
C ALA A 7 26.66 5.79 6.37
N PHE A 8 25.99 5.61 5.22
CA PHE A 8 26.38 6.22 3.95
C PHE A 8 26.21 7.75 3.97
N LEU A 9 25.09 8.24 4.50
CA LEU A 9 24.82 9.68 4.68
C LEU A 9 25.79 10.37 5.63
N LEU A 10 26.32 9.66 6.62
CA LEU A 10 27.34 10.21 7.53
C LEU A 10 28.71 10.39 6.86
N ASN A 11 29.03 9.59 5.85
CA ASN A 11 30.32 9.64 5.15
C ASN A 11 30.29 10.43 3.83
N THR A 12 29.11 10.69 3.29
CA THR A 12 28.92 11.36 2.00
C THR A 12 27.94 12.51 2.18
N GLN A 13 28.33 13.71 1.76
CA GLN A 13 27.43 14.86 1.66
C GLN A 13 26.50 14.63 0.47
N ALA A 14 25.50 13.77 0.67
CA ALA A 14 24.64 13.30 -0.40
C ALA A 14 23.87 14.47 -1.01
N ASN A 15 24.05 14.67 -2.31
CA ASN A 15 23.21 15.55 -3.11
C ASN A 15 21.74 15.12 -2.96
N HIS A 16 20.80 16.06 -3.17
CA HIS A 16 19.35 15.90 -3.02
C HIS A 16 18.67 14.80 -3.88
N THR A 17 19.43 13.88 -4.48
CA THR A 17 18.93 12.70 -5.16
C THR A 17 18.59 11.58 -4.17
N SER A 18 17.64 10.73 -4.56
CA SER A 18 17.23 9.53 -3.82
C SER A 18 18.43 8.79 -3.21
N VAL A 19 18.55 8.81 -1.87
CA VAL A 19 19.59 8.12 -1.09
C VAL A 19 19.64 6.63 -1.43
N PHE A 20 18.49 6.06 -1.82
CA PHE A 20 18.40 4.67 -2.25
C PHE A 20 19.13 4.38 -3.56
N TYR A 21 19.13 5.29 -4.53
CA TYR A 21 19.85 5.05 -5.79
C TYR A 21 21.30 5.50 -5.70
N SER A 22 21.60 6.51 -4.89
CA SER A 22 22.95 7.08 -4.75
C SER A 22 24.00 6.13 -4.14
N HIS A 23 23.59 5.06 -3.46
CA HIS A 23 24.52 4.08 -2.87
C HIS A 23 24.80 2.87 -3.78
N VAL A 24 24.19 2.81 -4.97
CA VAL A 24 24.36 1.73 -5.94
C VAL A 24 25.40 2.16 -7.00
N PRO A 25 26.40 1.33 -7.35
CA PRO A 25 27.32 1.63 -8.43
C PRO A 25 26.60 1.84 -9.77
N ASP A 26 27.05 2.82 -10.58
CA ASP A 26 26.37 3.23 -11.83
C ASP A 26 26.12 2.06 -12.81
N ALA A 27 27.05 1.11 -12.89
CA ALA A 27 26.94 -0.07 -13.77
C ALA A 27 25.77 -1.01 -13.38
N LEU A 28 25.35 -1.02 -12.11
CA LEU A 28 24.29 -1.87 -11.57
C LEU A 28 22.94 -1.15 -11.46
N LEU A 29 22.93 0.18 -11.55
CA LEU A 29 21.77 1.03 -11.41
C LEU A 29 20.58 0.63 -12.32
N PRO A 30 20.74 0.37 -13.64
CA PRO A 30 19.61 -0.03 -14.48
C PRO A 30 19.01 -1.38 -14.08
N TYR A 31 19.83 -2.33 -13.62
CA TYR A 31 19.37 -3.63 -13.14
C TYR A 31 18.56 -3.51 -11.84
N VAL A 32 19.02 -2.66 -10.92
CA VAL A 32 18.30 -2.38 -9.67
C VAL A 32 16.95 -1.70 -9.94
N ILE A 33 16.91 -0.71 -10.85
CA ILE A 33 15.64 -0.09 -11.26
C ILE A 33 14.70 -1.13 -11.83
N PHE A 34 15.18 -2.01 -12.71
CA PHE A 34 14.35 -3.06 -13.30
C PHE A 34 13.73 -3.97 -12.22
N ILE A 35 14.53 -4.48 -11.27
CA ILE A 35 14.01 -5.29 -10.17
C ILE A 35 13.01 -4.50 -9.31
N ALA A 36 13.32 -3.24 -8.99
CA ALA A 36 12.43 -2.40 -8.19
C ALA A 36 11.07 -2.20 -8.88
N THR A 37 11.06 -2.00 -10.20
CA THR A 37 9.81 -1.88 -10.97
C THR A 37 9.02 -3.18 -10.98
N LEU A 38 9.67 -4.34 -11.12
CA LEU A 38 9.00 -5.65 -11.03
C LEU A 38 8.39 -5.87 -9.64
N ALA A 39 9.13 -5.54 -8.58
CA ALA A 39 8.63 -5.62 -7.21
C ALA A 39 7.41 -4.72 -7.01
N ALA A 40 7.41 -3.50 -7.55
CA ALA A 40 6.28 -2.58 -7.48
C ALA A 40 5.02 -3.13 -8.19
N ILE A 41 5.18 -3.80 -9.34
CA ILE A 41 4.08 -4.44 -10.07
C ILE A 41 3.47 -5.57 -9.23
N ILE A 42 4.30 -6.43 -8.64
CA ILE A 42 3.84 -7.54 -7.79
C ILE A 42 3.12 -7.02 -6.55
N ALA A 43 3.68 -5.99 -5.89
CA ALA A 43 3.07 -5.35 -4.73
C ALA A 43 1.69 -4.75 -5.08
N SER A 44 1.56 -4.10 -6.23
CA SER A 44 0.28 -3.55 -6.70
C SER A 44 -0.78 -4.63 -6.88
N GLN A 45 -0.42 -5.78 -7.46
CA GLN A 45 -1.35 -6.92 -7.63
C GLN A 45 -1.81 -7.51 -6.29
N ALA A 46 -0.89 -7.64 -5.33
CA ALA A 46 -1.21 -8.10 -3.98
C ALA A 46 -2.20 -7.15 -3.28
N LEU A 47 -2.01 -5.83 -3.41
CA LEU A 47 -2.92 -4.83 -2.83
C LEU A 47 -4.31 -4.89 -3.46
N ILE A 48 -4.42 -4.95 -4.79
CA ILE A 48 -5.72 -5.05 -5.48
C ILE A 48 -6.50 -6.29 -5.01
N THR A 49 -5.82 -7.44 -4.93
CA THR A 49 -6.41 -8.69 -4.45
C THR A 49 -6.84 -8.60 -2.98
N GLY A 50 -6.02 -7.96 -2.14
CA GLY A 50 -6.33 -7.69 -0.74
C GLY A 50 -7.61 -6.85 -0.58
N VAL A 51 -7.78 -5.80 -1.40
CA VAL A 51 -8.98 -4.96 -1.38
C VAL A 51 -10.24 -5.76 -1.77
N PHE A 52 -10.17 -6.64 -2.78
CA PHE A 52 -11.32 -7.49 -3.13
C PHE A 52 -11.77 -8.38 -1.95
N THR A 53 -10.80 -8.92 -1.20
CA THR A 53 -11.06 -9.70 0.01
C THR A 53 -11.75 -8.86 1.07
N LEU A 54 -11.17 -7.69 1.41
CA LEU A 54 -11.73 -6.78 2.42
C LEU A 54 -13.14 -6.31 2.07
N VAL A 55 -13.39 -5.95 0.80
CA VAL A 55 -14.72 -5.53 0.34
C VAL A 55 -15.72 -6.69 0.42
N SER A 56 -15.32 -7.91 0.08
CA SER A 56 -16.20 -9.07 0.19
C SER A 56 -16.61 -9.36 1.65
N GLU A 57 -15.67 -9.19 2.60
CA GLU A 57 -15.97 -9.31 4.03
C GLU A 57 -16.86 -8.16 4.52
N ALA A 58 -16.62 -6.93 4.07
CA ALA A 58 -17.47 -5.78 4.39
C ALA A 58 -18.92 -5.97 3.89
N ILE A 59 -19.11 -6.55 2.70
CA ILE A 59 -20.45 -6.88 2.16
C ILE A 59 -21.13 -7.96 3.03
N LYS A 60 -20.40 -9.01 3.46
CA LYS A 60 -20.94 -10.03 4.39
C LYS A 60 -21.38 -9.43 5.72
N LEU A 61 -20.68 -8.40 6.20
CA LEU A 61 -21.01 -7.65 7.42
C LEU A 61 -22.09 -6.57 7.19
N LYS A 62 -22.65 -6.44 5.99
CA LYS A 62 -23.62 -5.40 5.60
C LYS A 62 -23.09 -3.97 5.79
N LEU A 63 -21.76 -3.78 5.76
CA LEU A 63 -21.10 -2.47 5.85
C LEU A 63 -20.99 -1.77 4.49
N TRP A 64 -21.29 -2.47 3.40
CA TRP A 64 -21.22 -1.94 2.04
C TRP A 64 -22.46 -2.34 1.22
N THR A 65 -22.69 -1.63 0.11
CA THR A 65 -23.77 -1.99 -0.83
C THR A 65 -23.48 -3.34 -1.49
N ASN A 66 -24.55 -4.05 -1.88
CA ASN A 66 -24.42 -5.31 -2.60
C ASN A 66 -23.81 -5.08 -4.00
N LEU A 67 -22.49 -5.25 -4.10
CA LEU A 67 -21.76 -5.24 -5.37
C LEU A 67 -21.76 -6.64 -5.99
N ALA A 68 -21.70 -6.70 -7.32
CA ALA A 68 -21.54 -7.98 -8.03
C ALA A 68 -20.14 -8.56 -7.75
N ILE A 69 -20.10 -9.68 -7.03
CA ILE A 69 -18.89 -10.44 -6.76
C ILE A 69 -18.84 -11.61 -7.73
N LYS A 70 -17.74 -11.76 -8.47
CA LYS A 70 -17.48 -12.90 -9.35
C LYS A 70 -16.47 -13.83 -8.67
N TYR A 71 -16.76 -15.12 -8.73
CA TYR A 71 -15.86 -16.18 -8.28
C TYR A 71 -15.37 -16.93 -9.53
N PRO A 72 -14.25 -16.50 -10.14
CA PRO A 72 -13.77 -17.05 -11.41
C PRO A 72 -13.25 -18.49 -11.30
N ALA A 73 -12.93 -18.97 -10.10
CA ALA A 73 -12.59 -20.37 -9.84
C ALA A 73 -13.60 -21.03 -8.91
N THR A 74 -13.72 -22.35 -9.05
CA THR A 74 -14.49 -23.23 -8.17
C THR A 74 -13.89 -23.31 -6.76
N GLU A 75 -12.59 -23.03 -6.64
CA GLU A 75 -11.86 -23.00 -5.37
C GLU A 75 -12.18 -21.74 -4.56
N LYS A 76 -12.43 -21.93 -3.26
CA LYS A 76 -12.64 -20.83 -2.32
C LYS A 76 -11.35 -20.02 -2.19
N GLY A 77 -11.36 -18.76 -2.67
CA GLY A 77 -10.25 -17.83 -2.47
C GLY A 77 -10.07 -16.81 -3.60
N GLN A 78 -10.61 -17.09 -4.79
CA GLN A 78 -10.57 -16.14 -5.89
C GLN A 78 -11.81 -15.24 -5.86
N VAL A 79 -11.63 -14.04 -5.30
CA VAL A 79 -12.66 -13.00 -5.23
C VAL A 79 -12.33 -11.92 -6.24
N TYR A 80 -13.23 -11.67 -7.19
CA TYR A 80 -13.09 -10.57 -8.15
C TYR A 80 -14.30 -9.64 -8.06
N VAL A 81 -14.03 -8.34 -7.85
CA VAL A 81 -15.08 -7.30 -7.75
C VAL A 81 -14.84 -6.25 -8.85
N PRO A 82 -15.51 -6.36 -10.01
CA PRO A 82 -15.24 -5.50 -11.18
C PRO A 82 -15.40 -4.00 -10.89
N ALA A 83 -16.39 -3.64 -10.07
CA ALA A 83 -16.65 -2.25 -9.69
C ALA A 83 -15.47 -1.65 -8.92
N ILE A 84 -14.90 -2.40 -7.98
CA ILE A 84 -13.74 -1.98 -7.19
C ILE A 84 -12.49 -1.88 -8.08
N ASN A 85 -12.29 -2.82 -8.99
CA ASN A 85 -11.17 -2.75 -9.94
C ASN A 85 -11.20 -1.46 -10.78
N SER A 86 -12.39 -1.12 -11.29
CA SER A 86 -12.60 0.09 -12.09
C SER A 86 -12.43 1.36 -11.24
N LEU A 87 -12.91 1.35 -10.00
CA LEU A 87 -12.74 2.46 -9.05
C LEU A 87 -11.27 2.67 -8.72
N LEU A 88 -10.50 1.62 -8.44
CA LEU A 88 -9.06 1.70 -8.18
C LEU A 88 -8.31 2.25 -9.41
N PHE A 89 -8.66 1.78 -10.61
CA PHE A 89 -8.06 2.28 -11.85
C PHE A 89 -8.30 3.78 -12.05
N VAL A 90 -9.56 4.23 -11.94
CA VAL A 90 -9.91 5.65 -12.04
C VAL A 90 -9.23 6.47 -10.93
N GLY A 91 -9.20 5.95 -9.70
CA GLY A 91 -8.51 6.58 -8.57
C GLY A 91 -7.02 6.80 -8.84
N CYS A 92 -6.32 5.78 -9.35
CA CYS A 92 -4.91 5.91 -9.74
C CYS A 92 -4.71 6.97 -10.83
N LEU A 93 -5.56 6.99 -11.86
CA LEU A 93 -5.49 8.00 -12.92
C LEU A 93 -5.71 9.42 -12.38
N LEU A 94 -6.69 9.60 -11.49
CA LEU A 94 -6.95 10.90 -10.87
C LEU A 94 -5.77 11.38 -10.03
N VAL A 95 -5.18 10.51 -9.21
CA VAL A 95 -4.00 10.84 -8.40
C VAL A 95 -2.83 11.26 -9.30
N VAL A 96 -2.56 10.51 -10.37
CA VAL A 96 -1.49 10.86 -11.32
C VAL A 96 -1.79 12.19 -12.02
N ALA A 97 -3.04 12.43 -12.42
CA ALA A 97 -3.44 13.67 -13.11
C ALA A 97 -3.32 14.91 -12.23
N ILE A 98 -3.63 14.79 -10.93
CA ILE A 98 -3.58 15.89 -9.96
C ILE A 98 -2.13 16.20 -9.57
N PHE A 99 -1.37 15.19 -9.13
CA PHE A 99 -0.05 15.41 -8.54
C PHE A 99 1.07 15.53 -9.58
N LYS A 100 1.00 14.78 -10.70
CA LYS A 100 1.95 14.78 -11.83
C LYS A 100 3.41 14.39 -11.51
N ARG A 101 3.92 14.75 -10.33
CA ARG A 101 5.26 14.43 -9.82
C ARG A 101 5.14 13.65 -8.52
N SER A 102 6.01 12.67 -8.34
CA SER A 102 6.03 11.82 -7.15
C SER A 102 6.30 12.60 -5.85
N ALA A 103 7.12 13.67 -5.92
CA ALA A 103 7.43 14.52 -4.77
C ALA A 103 6.19 15.25 -4.24
N ASP A 104 5.29 15.69 -5.12
CA ASP A 104 4.08 16.42 -4.73
C ASP A 104 3.06 15.49 -4.04
N MET A 105 3.14 14.18 -4.31
CA MET A 105 2.28 13.16 -3.71
C MET A 105 2.78 12.70 -2.32
N GLU A 106 4.03 13.00 -1.98
CA GLU A 106 4.71 12.48 -0.78
C GLU A 106 3.96 12.81 0.51
N GLY A 107 3.60 14.08 0.69
CA GLY A 107 2.86 14.53 1.87
C GLY A 107 1.47 13.90 1.99
N ALA A 108 0.76 13.76 0.87
CA ALA A 108 -0.61 13.23 0.87
C ALA A 108 -0.63 11.72 1.20
N TYR A 109 0.23 10.92 0.56
CA TYR A 109 0.29 9.48 0.86
C TYR A 109 0.81 9.23 2.27
N GLY A 110 1.80 9.99 2.73
CA GLY A 110 2.38 9.86 4.07
C GLY A 110 1.36 10.14 5.18
N LEU A 111 0.54 11.17 5.00
CA LEU A 111 -0.58 11.48 5.88
C LEU A 111 -1.62 10.35 5.90
N ALA A 112 -2.02 9.84 4.72
CA ALA A 112 -3.01 8.78 4.61
C ALA A 112 -2.58 7.50 5.36
N ILE A 113 -1.33 7.07 5.18
CA ILE A 113 -0.77 5.90 5.89
C ILE A 113 -0.71 6.17 7.39
N SER A 114 -0.29 7.36 7.81
CA SER A 114 -0.19 7.70 9.23
C SER A 114 -1.56 7.67 9.92
N ILE A 115 -2.60 8.17 9.24
CA ILE A 115 -3.99 8.11 9.73
C ILE A 115 -4.49 6.66 9.80
N ASP A 116 -4.19 5.85 8.78
CA ASP A 116 -4.56 4.42 8.75
C ASP A 116 -3.88 3.63 9.89
N MET A 117 -2.59 3.84 10.11
CA MET A 117 -1.83 3.23 11.20
C MET A 117 -2.34 3.69 12.58
N LEU A 118 -2.73 4.95 12.71
CA LEU A 118 -3.33 5.48 13.94
C LEU A 118 -4.72 4.87 14.19
N MET A 119 -5.57 4.80 13.17
CA MET A 119 -6.89 4.16 13.23
C MET A 119 -6.79 2.70 13.68
N THR A 120 -5.91 1.92 13.04
CA THR A 120 -5.70 0.51 13.38
C THR A 120 -5.13 0.34 14.79
N SER A 121 -4.22 1.23 15.22
CA SER A 121 -3.70 1.23 16.59
C SER A 121 -4.78 1.52 17.63
N LEU A 122 -5.64 2.52 17.39
CA LEU A 122 -6.79 2.83 18.28
C LEU A 122 -7.80 1.69 18.31
N LEU A 123 -8.09 1.05 17.17
CA LEU A 123 -8.99 -0.10 17.10
C LEU A 123 -8.45 -1.28 17.91
N LEU A 124 -7.16 -1.59 17.80
CA LEU A 124 -6.52 -2.65 18.60
C LEU A 124 -6.54 -2.31 20.10
N PHE A 125 -6.24 -1.06 20.46
CA PHE A 125 -6.29 -0.60 21.85
C PHE A 125 -7.69 -0.77 22.45
N THR A 126 -8.73 -0.29 21.75
CA THR A 126 -10.12 -0.41 22.22
C THR A 126 -10.56 -1.87 22.31
N LEU A 127 -10.20 -2.71 21.35
CA LEU A 127 -10.48 -4.14 21.37
C LEU A 127 -9.85 -4.82 22.58
N PHE A 128 -8.59 -4.51 22.91
CA PHE A 128 -7.93 -5.09 24.08
C PHE A 128 -8.60 -4.65 25.38
N PHE A 129 -8.89 -3.36 25.55
CA PHE A 129 -9.53 -2.83 26.76
C PHE A 129 -10.97 -3.35 26.97
N VAL A 130 -11.78 -3.40 25.90
CA VAL A 130 -13.15 -3.95 25.97
C VAL A 130 -13.13 -5.48 26.11
N GLY A 131 -12.20 -6.17 25.44
CA GLY A 131 -12.01 -7.62 25.53
C GLY A 131 -11.61 -8.07 26.93
N VAL A 132 -10.79 -7.28 27.64
CA VAL A 132 -10.45 -7.50 29.06
C VAL A 132 -11.68 -7.32 29.95
N LYS A 133 -12.50 -6.28 29.72
CA LYS A 133 -13.74 -6.04 30.49
C LYS A 133 -14.80 -7.12 30.33
N LYS A 134 -14.82 -7.86 29.21
CA LYS A 134 -15.80 -8.94 28.97
C LYS A 134 -15.41 -10.27 29.64
N LYS A 135 -14.18 -10.37 30.16
CA LYS A 135 -13.62 -11.55 30.82
C LYS A 135 -13.58 -11.46 32.36
N THR A 136 -13.94 -10.31 32.93
CA THR A 136 -14.19 -10.06 34.36
C THR A 136 -15.69 -9.88 34.59
#